data_AF-A0A5Q0QCP6-F1
#
_entry.id   AF-A0A5Q0QCP6-F1
#
_cell.length_a   1.000
_cell.length_b   1.000
_cell.length_c   1.000
_cell.angle_alpha   90.00
_cell.angle_beta   90.00
_cell.angle_gamma   90.00
#
_symmetry.space_group_name_H-M   'P 1'
#
loop_
_entity.id
_entity.type
_entity.pdbx_description
1 polymer ?
#
loop_
_entity_poly.entity_id
_entity_poly.type
_entity_poly.pdbx_seq_one_letter_code
_entity_poly.pdbx_strand_id
1 'polypeptide(L)'
;MKSVLMKNLANKVASALILAMVSQFVASCNKSKDIEKVETNDKLQLSVSISGIQENLDNSGDKKAALKSESKPLVRSYEEFDAVVSVDNHLEQSSSIRIQGTNLKSNSGAARAEAIGPGVKYRLFLYKEDGTFVSSNALTANSTGKVAIVAGQNYKWYALSYNNTDDVPDVTSGSSAIALAGGKDVLHAAGTLSVPLNATGALPLGIVFKHKTSRLAIELNSMGMFGNMNSATVAVTGLAVKSGTIDIFTGQYSNLQNHTQTINWASFSNVETGFNDRKVAYAYTVDSTTANSVSVSVASLQLAHAADGVAGETAVTRTFSATPVNFSAVSVTPQIGKTHRILYNLVESALSTVTNSNSGQPVRWSRSNLYFAAGTRNPYRFYATNAQRSDAKSYFAYGALTPGQFVNAASRQDPCAQVYPQGVWRQPTADDLYSISNGQGLLSTLLSSVGQLLGARDETQESTPGDGSATGKYAQYNTTSVANSAFDARSNNLRFYYNGQLPRLGVLPNGFLDLDLSAIANLLGGSYGSQSAIWASNAPASILGLVNLGVWGHLASTEQQEVLGFPTGTPFVRAKRTGELLVSAVGIDVLTSTLKNVRCVRN
;
A
#
# COMPACT_ATOMS: atom_id res chain seq x y z
N MET A 1 46.76 -7.17 46.76
CA MET A 1 45.95 -6.48 47.78
C MET A 1 45.88 -4.94 47.63
N LYS A 2 46.22 -4.34 46.47
CA LYS A 2 46.09 -2.89 46.19
C LYS A 2 44.95 -2.49 45.23
N SER A 3 44.20 -3.45 44.69
CA SER A 3 43.17 -3.19 43.65
C SER A 3 41.73 -3.07 44.19
N VAL A 4 41.45 -3.59 45.39
CA VAL A 4 40.09 -3.55 45.99
C VAL A 4 39.82 -2.24 46.75
N LEU A 5 40.87 -1.51 47.16
CA LEU A 5 40.75 -0.25 47.90
C LEU A 5 40.47 0.98 47.01
N MET A 6 40.67 0.91 45.69
CA MET A 6 40.42 2.04 44.79
C MET A 6 38.98 2.11 44.24
N LYS A 7 38.22 1.00 44.27
CA LYS A 7 36.82 1.01 43.78
C LYS A 7 35.82 1.65 44.76
N ASN A 8 36.11 1.63 46.06
CA ASN A 8 35.23 2.27 47.07
C ASN A 8 35.51 3.76 47.29
N LEU A 9 36.63 4.30 46.79
CA LEU A 9 36.91 5.74 46.85
C LEU A 9 36.30 6.49 45.65
N ALA A 10 36.31 5.89 44.45
CA ALA A 10 35.72 6.50 43.25
C ALA A 10 34.18 6.67 43.36
N ASN A 11 33.48 5.69 43.95
CA ASN A 11 32.02 5.78 44.14
C ASN A 11 31.58 6.76 45.24
N LYS A 12 32.47 7.17 46.15
CA LYS A 12 32.14 8.18 47.18
C LYS A 12 32.48 9.60 46.76
N VAL A 13 33.39 9.78 45.79
CA VAL A 13 33.72 11.10 45.22
C VAL A 13 32.75 11.48 44.09
N ALA A 14 32.24 10.52 43.31
CA ALA A 14 31.24 10.79 42.27
C ALA A 14 29.88 11.25 42.84
N SER A 15 29.44 10.69 43.97
CA SER A 15 28.17 11.07 44.61
C SER A 15 28.24 12.40 45.38
N ALA A 16 29.43 12.90 45.72
CA ALA A 16 29.61 14.21 46.36
C ALA A 16 29.72 15.36 45.35
N LEU A 17 30.12 15.08 44.10
CA LEU A 17 30.21 16.07 43.02
C LEU A 17 28.88 16.33 42.30
N ILE A 18 27.93 15.38 42.33
CA ILE A 18 26.60 15.54 41.72
C ILE A 18 25.64 16.32 42.65
N LEU A 19 25.89 16.34 43.96
CA LEU A 19 25.09 17.12 44.92
C LEU A 19 25.58 18.58 45.10
N ALA A 20 26.71 18.95 44.49
CA ALA A 20 27.30 20.29 44.59
C ALA A 20 27.12 21.18 43.34
N MET A 21 26.48 20.68 42.26
CA MET A 21 26.15 21.48 41.06
C MET A 21 24.68 21.94 41.00
N VAL A 22 23.87 21.68 42.02
CA VAL A 22 22.44 22.10 42.08
C VAL A 22 22.24 23.40 42.89
N SER A 23 23.30 24.04 43.39
CA SER A 23 23.20 25.22 44.27
C SER A 23 23.63 26.57 43.66
N GLN A 24 23.74 26.69 42.33
CA GLN A 24 23.99 27.99 41.69
C GLN A 24 22.87 28.37 40.73
N PHE A 25 21.72 28.84 41.26
CA PHE A 25 20.86 29.88 40.65
C PHE A 25 19.88 30.47 41.68
N VAL A 26 20.32 30.72 42.92
CA VAL A 26 19.53 31.49 43.89
C VAL A 26 20.41 32.50 44.60
N ALA A 27 20.59 33.67 43.98
CA ALA A 27 20.69 34.98 44.64
C ALA A 27 20.97 36.07 43.59
N SER A 28 19.94 36.82 43.19
CA SER A 28 20.12 38.25 42.99
C SER A 28 18.81 38.99 43.23
N CYS A 29 18.95 40.12 43.92
CA CYS A 29 17.97 41.13 44.32
C CYS A 29 17.07 40.83 45.52
N ASN A 30 17.57 41.21 46.70
CA ASN A 30 16.75 41.74 47.78
C ASN A 30 17.20 43.17 48.13
N LYS A 31 16.27 44.13 47.99
CA LYS A 31 16.20 45.56 48.39
C LYS A 31 15.59 46.35 47.21
N SER A 32 14.62 47.23 47.38
CA SER A 32 14.10 47.97 48.53
C SER A 32 12.57 48.07 48.43
N LYS A 33 11.93 48.37 49.55
CA LYS A 33 10.58 48.93 49.55
C LYS A 33 10.65 50.30 48.89
N ASP A 34 10.18 50.39 47.66
CA ASP A 34 9.59 51.61 47.13
C ASP A 34 8.24 51.25 46.52
N ILE A 35 7.23 51.91 47.06
CA ILE A 35 5.85 51.87 46.61
C ILE A 35 5.84 52.69 45.31
N GLU A 36 6.06 52.02 44.18
CA GLU A 36 5.49 52.48 42.92
C GLU A 36 4.21 51.69 42.69
N LYS A 37 3.08 52.39 42.86
CA LYS A 37 1.82 52.02 42.23
C LYS A 37 2.08 51.91 40.73
N VAL A 38 2.39 50.71 40.25
CA VAL A 38 2.18 50.37 38.85
C VAL A 38 0.77 49.81 38.76
N GLU A 39 -0.19 50.70 38.47
CA GLU A 39 -1.45 50.29 37.88
C GLU A 39 -1.14 49.69 36.50
N THR A 40 -1.06 48.37 36.42
CA THR A 40 -1.32 47.65 35.17
C THR A 40 -2.34 46.56 35.45
N ASN A 41 -3.55 46.80 34.97
CA ASN A 41 -4.66 45.84 34.95
C ASN A 41 -4.18 44.44 34.54
N ASP A 42 -4.15 43.49 35.48
CA ASP A 42 -4.16 42.04 35.22
C ASP A 42 -5.52 41.69 34.58
N LYS A 43 -5.68 42.06 33.31
CA LYS A 43 -6.89 41.72 32.55
C LYS A 43 -6.93 40.20 32.44
N LEU A 44 -7.90 39.57 33.11
CA LEU A 44 -8.24 38.16 32.97
C LEU A 44 -8.24 37.74 31.49
N GLN A 45 -7.55 36.64 31.16
CA GLN A 45 -7.41 36.18 29.77
C GLN A 45 -7.87 34.73 29.61
N LEU A 46 -8.48 34.46 28.46
CA LEU A 46 -8.74 33.12 27.97
C LEU A 46 -7.46 32.59 27.29
N SER A 47 -6.95 31.47 27.80
CA SER A 47 -5.83 30.71 27.23
C SER A 47 -6.38 29.60 26.34
N VAL A 48 -6.34 29.79 25.03
CA VAL A 48 -6.98 28.90 24.05
C VAL A 48 -5.98 27.87 23.53
N SER A 49 -6.39 26.60 23.53
CA SER A 49 -5.65 25.49 22.94
C SER A 49 -6.57 24.59 22.12
N ILE A 50 -6.01 23.93 21.11
CA ILE A 50 -6.73 22.94 20.29
C ILE A 50 -6.50 21.57 20.91
N SER A 51 -7.60 20.90 21.28
CA SER A 51 -7.60 19.55 21.85
C SER A 51 -7.66 18.46 20.77
N GLY A 52 -8.07 18.78 19.54
CA GLY A 52 -8.01 17.89 18.39
C GLY A 52 -9.11 18.14 17.35
N ILE A 53 -9.16 17.31 16.32
CA ILE A 53 -10.21 17.26 15.30
C ILE A 53 -10.99 15.96 15.49
N GLN A 54 -12.29 16.04 15.75
CA GLN A 54 -13.16 14.88 15.85
C GLN A 54 -13.37 14.28 14.46
N GLU A 55 -12.84 13.08 14.26
CA GLU A 55 -13.06 12.30 13.05
C GLU A 55 -14.36 11.49 13.22
N ASN A 56 -15.34 11.73 12.34
CA ASN A 56 -16.48 10.83 12.18
C ASN A 56 -16.04 9.69 11.25
N LEU A 57 -15.16 8.83 11.76
CA LEU A 57 -14.99 7.51 11.17
C LEU A 57 -16.33 6.78 11.35
N ASP A 58 -16.79 6.11 10.29
CA ASP A 58 -17.84 5.12 10.47
C ASP A 58 -17.31 4.12 11.50
N ASN A 59 -17.82 4.23 12.74
CA ASN A 59 -17.74 3.17 13.75
C ASN A 59 -18.66 2.05 13.30
N SER A 60 -18.42 1.49 12.12
CA SER A 60 -18.52 0.07 11.94
C SER A 60 -17.48 -0.55 12.88
N GLY A 61 -17.87 -0.66 14.15
CA GLY A 61 -17.59 -1.84 14.95
C GLY A 61 -18.29 -3.06 14.34
N ASP A 62 -18.26 -3.19 13.01
CA ASP A 62 -18.26 -4.47 12.38
C ASP A 62 -17.08 -5.16 13.05
N LYS A 63 -17.44 -6.18 13.82
CA LYS A 63 -16.52 -7.21 14.24
C LYS A 63 -15.55 -7.41 13.08
N LYS A 64 -14.29 -7.72 13.38
CA LYS A 64 -13.43 -8.44 12.46
C LYS A 64 -14.04 -9.84 12.16
N ALA A 65 -15.30 -9.91 11.75
CA ALA A 65 -15.72 -10.84 10.75
C ALA A 65 -14.95 -10.37 9.52
N ALA A 66 -13.94 -11.14 9.15
CA ALA A 66 -13.50 -11.17 7.78
C ALA A 66 -14.78 -11.28 6.93
N LEU A 67 -15.25 -10.16 6.39
CA LEU A 67 -16.01 -10.18 5.16
C LEU A 67 -15.02 -10.72 4.14
N LYS A 68 -14.97 -12.06 4.07
CA LYS A 68 -14.78 -12.76 2.82
C LYS A 68 -15.92 -12.30 1.92
N SER A 69 -15.84 -11.07 1.42
CA SER A 69 -16.54 -10.74 0.20
C SER A 69 -15.79 -11.53 -0.86
N GLU A 70 -16.32 -12.70 -1.19
CA GLU A 70 -15.91 -13.50 -2.35
C GLU A 70 -16.24 -12.78 -3.68
N SER A 71 -16.48 -11.47 -3.67
CA SER A 71 -16.47 -10.67 -4.88
C SER A 71 -15.02 -10.56 -5.35
N LYS A 72 -14.67 -11.36 -6.37
CA LYS A 72 -13.41 -11.19 -7.10
C LYS A 72 -13.24 -9.71 -7.46
N PRO A 73 -12.07 -9.08 -7.21
CA PRO A 73 -11.85 -7.69 -7.55
C PRO A 73 -12.09 -7.50 -9.05
N LEU A 74 -12.93 -6.54 -9.42
CA LEU A 74 -13.19 -6.24 -10.84
C LEU A 74 -11.96 -5.53 -11.42
N VAL A 75 -11.12 -6.30 -12.12
CA VAL A 75 -9.97 -5.79 -12.84
C VAL A 75 -10.44 -5.23 -14.19
N ARG A 76 -10.16 -3.96 -14.44
CA ARG A 76 -10.36 -3.33 -15.75
C ARG A 76 -9.03 -3.29 -16.48
N SER A 77 -9.04 -3.72 -17.74
CA SER A 77 -7.84 -3.73 -18.56
C SER A 77 -7.70 -2.47 -19.39
N TYR A 78 -6.50 -1.91 -19.36
CA TYR A 78 -6.06 -0.85 -20.25
C TYR A 78 -4.85 -1.35 -21.06
N GLU A 79 -4.45 -0.59 -22.06
CA GLU A 79 -3.42 -1.01 -23.02
C GLU A 79 -2.10 -1.42 -22.35
N GLU A 80 -1.66 -0.65 -21.36
CA GLU A 80 -0.34 -0.84 -20.76
C GLU A 80 -0.36 -1.41 -19.33
N PHE A 81 -1.42 -1.18 -18.57
CA PHE A 81 -1.60 -1.71 -17.22
C PHE A 81 -3.08 -1.99 -16.97
N ASP A 82 -3.37 -2.77 -15.93
CA ASP A 82 -4.73 -3.00 -15.48
C ASP A 82 -5.01 -2.12 -14.23
N ALA A 83 -6.27 -1.91 -13.88
CA ALA A 83 -6.61 -1.25 -12.61
C ALA A 83 -7.83 -1.86 -11.93
N VAL A 84 -7.81 -1.86 -10.60
CA VAL A 84 -8.98 -2.13 -9.75
C VAL A 84 -9.43 -0.81 -9.16
N VAL A 85 -10.68 -0.44 -9.45
CA VAL A 85 -11.27 0.82 -9.00
C VAL A 85 -12.29 0.53 -7.91
N SER A 86 -12.19 1.22 -6.78
CA SER A 86 -13.14 1.10 -5.67
C SER A 86 -13.49 2.45 -5.05
N VAL A 87 -14.69 2.54 -4.49
CA VAL A 87 -15.13 3.66 -3.66
C VAL A 87 -15.44 3.11 -2.27
N ASP A 88 -14.84 3.69 -1.24
CA ASP A 88 -15.06 3.32 0.16
C ASP A 88 -14.90 4.53 1.09
N ASN A 89 -15.13 4.36 2.39
CA ASN A 89 -14.96 5.43 3.39
C ASN A 89 -13.69 5.27 4.24
N HIS A 90 -12.75 4.42 3.80
CA HIS A 90 -11.59 4.06 4.59
C HIS A 90 -10.32 4.70 4.03
N LEU A 91 -9.80 5.72 4.71
CA LEU A 91 -8.42 6.16 4.51
C LEU A 91 -7.53 5.60 5.60
N GLU A 92 -6.48 4.89 5.20
CA GLU A 92 -5.37 4.60 6.09
C GLU A 92 -4.61 5.91 6.32
N GLN A 93 -4.91 6.61 7.42
CA GLN A 93 -4.12 7.77 7.83
C GLN A 93 -2.79 7.32 8.43
N SER A 94 -1.70 7.97 8.01
CA SER A 94 -0.42 7.87 8.71
C SER A 94 -0.64 8.27 10.17
N SER A 95 -0.28 7.39 11.10
CA SER A 95 -0.46 7.62 12.54
C SER A 95 0.46 8.74 13.03
N SER A 96 0.07 10.01 12.85
CA SER A 96 0.74 11.14 13.48
C SER A 96 -0.05 11.59 14.72
N ILE A 97 0.45 11.14 15.87
CA ILE A 97 0.20 11.65 17.23
C ILE A 97 -1.23 11.46 17.75
N ARG A 98 -1.38 10.46 18.64
CA ARG A 98 -2.59 10.18 19.40
C ARG A 98 -2.59 11.04 20.66
N ILE A 99 -3.65 11.83 20.89
CA ILE A 99 -3.85 12.49 22.19
C ILE A 99 -4.67 11.53 23.06
N GLN A 100 -4.00 10.85 24.01
CA GLN A 100 -4.70 10.22 25.13
C GLN A 100 -5.17 11.32 26.07
N GLY A 101 -6.46 11.66 26.03
CA GLY A 101 -7.08 12.47 27.06
C GLY A 101 -7.07 11.69 28.37
N THR A 102 -6.24 12.11 29.33
CA THR A 102 -6.30 11.62 30.71
C THR A 102 -7.56 12.17 31.37
N ASN A 103 -8.36 11.29 31.98
CA ASN A 103 -9.50 11.58 32.86
C ASN A 103 -10.91 11.84 32.28
N LEU A 104 -11.35 11.08 31.27
CA LEU A 104 -12.80 10.90 31.05
C LEU A 104 -13.13 9.40 30.97
N LYS A 105 -14.08 8.97 31.81
CA LYS A 105 -14.57 7.58 31.88
C LYS A 105 -15.01 7.13 30.50
N SER A 106 -14.33 6.10 30.00
CA SER A 106 -14.57 5.41 28.74
C SER A 106 -16.00 4.89 28.67
N ASN A 107 -16.86 5.55 27.89
CA ASN A 107 -18.00 4.90 27.25
C ASN A 107 -17.59 4.51 25.82
N SER A 108 -17.82 3.25 25.47
CA SER A 108 -17.40 2.59 24.23
C SER A 108 -18.14 3.09 22.98
N GLY A 109 -17.91 4.36 22.63
CA GLY A 109 -18.46 5.02 21.44
C GLY A 109 -17.88 6.41 21.15
N ALA A 110 -16.86 6.86 21.90
CA ALA A 110 -16.25 8.17 21.67
C ALA A 110 -15.45 8.19 20.36
N ALA A 111 -15.84 9.09 19.46
CA ALA A 111 -15.12 9.42 18.23
C ALA A 111 -13.65 9.77 18.55
N ARG A 112 -12.74 9.29 17.71
CA ARG A 112 -11.29 9.52 17.87
C ARG A 112 -10.96 10.95 17.45
N ALA A 113 -10.11 11.63 18.21
CA ALA A 113 -9.61 12.96 17.87
C ALA A 113 -8.22 12.88 17.25
N GLU A 114 -8.03 13.45 16.05
CA GLU A 114 -6.73 13.62 15.39
C GLU A 114 -6.03 14.89 15.90
N ALA A 115 -4.69 14.85 16.00
CA ALA A 115 -3.89 16.03 16.32
C ALA A 115 -3.87 17.00 15.14
N ILE A 116 -4.00 18.30 15.43
CA ILE A 116 -3.91 19.33 14.39
C ILE A 116 -2.45 19.62 14.03
N GLY A 117 -2.18 19.81 12.73
CA GLY A 117 -0.83 20.11 12.24
C GLY A 117 -0.26 21.42 12.80
N PRO A 118 1.08 21.54 12.91
CA PRO A 118 1.71 22.80 13.30
C PRO A 118 1.40 23.93 12.30
N GLY A 119 1.20 25.14 12.80
CA GLY A 119 0.99 26.33 11.96
C GLY A 119 -0.42 26.48 11.37
N VAL A 120 -1.34 25.53 11.61
CA VAL A 120 -2.74 25.67 11.18
C VAL A 120 -3.38 26.88 11.86
N LYS A 121 -4.01 27.75 11.07
CA LYS A 121 -4.66 28.95 11.58
C LYS A 121 -6.14 28.71 11.85
N TYR A 122 -6.67 29.41 12.83
CA TYR A 122 -8.10 29.41 13.15
C TYR A 122 -8.53 30.79 13.65
N ARG A 123 -9.81 31.10 13.54
CA ARG A 123 -10.40 32.33 14.08
C ARG A 123 -11.37 31.99 15.19
N LEU A 124 -11.21 32.63 16.34
CA LEU A 124 -12.10 32.51 17.49
C LEU A 124 -12.97 33.76 17.60
N PHE A 125 -14.28 33.55 17.53
CA PHE A 125 -15.29 34.56 17.73
C PHE A 125 -15.88 34.43 19.14
N LEU A 126 -15.97 35.54 19.86
CA LEU A 126 -16.52 35.60 21.21
C LEU A 126 -17.74 36.52 21.24
N TYR A 127 -18.81 36.04 21.85
CA TYR A 127 -20.06 36.74 22.06
C TYR A 127 -20.44 36.65 23.54
N LYS A 128 -21.13 37.65 24.05
CA LYS A 128 -21.83 37.53 25.34
C LYS A 128 -22.96 36.50 25.24
N GLU A 129 -23.45 36.03 26.37
CA GLU A 129 -24.57 35.10 26.44
C GLU A 129 -25.84 35.61 25.70
N ASP A 130 -26.07 36.92 25.75
CA ASP A 130 -27.16 37.62 25.04
C ASP A 130 -26.99 37.73 23.52
N GLY A 131 -25.85 37.29 22.97
CA GLY A 131 -25.54 37.35 21.54
C GLY A 131 -24.81 38.63 21.10
N THR A 132 -24.44 39.52 22.03
CA THR A 132 -23.63 40.71 21.71
C THR A 132 -22.22 40.30 21.31
N PHE A 133 -21.73 40.77 20.15
CA PHE A 133 -20.36 40.53 19.70
C PHE A 133 -19.33 41.17 20.65
N VAL A 134 -18.27 40.43 20.96
CA VAL A 134 -17.19 40.87 21.86
C VAL A 134 -15.87 40.99 21.11
N SER A 135 -15.43 39.93 20.44
CA SER A 135 -14.15 39.94 19.71
C SER A 135 -14.06 38.87 18.64
N SER A 136 -13.14 39.06 17.71
CA SER A 136 -12.75 38.10 16.69
C SER A 136 -11.23 38.09 16.61
N ASN A 137 -10.62 36.93 16.90
CA ASN A 137 -9.17 36.80 17.03
C ASN A 137 -8.65 35.71 16.09
N ALA A 138 -7.72 36.06 15.21
CA ALA A 138 -6.95 35.09 14.44
C ALA A 138 -5.84 34.50 15.31
N LEU A 139 -5.80 33.18 15.40
CA LEU A 139 -4.93 32.41 16.28
C LEU A 139 -4.29 31.27 15.49
N THR A 140 -3.20 30.71 16.04
CA THR A 140 -2.46 29.62 15.42
C THR A 140 -2.50 28.41 16.34
N ALA A 141 -2.69 27.22 15.76
CA ALA A 141 -2.61 25.95 16.45
C ALA A 141 -1.21 25.75 17.05
N ASN A 142 -1.14 25.03 18.18
CA ASN A 142 0.10 24.73 18.90
C ASN A 142 0.86 25.97 19.43
N SER A 143 0.19 27.12 19.51
CA SER A 143 0.62 28.28 20.30
C SER A 143 -0.48 28.67 21.31
N THR A 144 -0.08 29.26 22.43
CA THR A 144 -1.04 29.73 23.45
C THR A 144 -1.70 31.02 22.99
N GLY A 145 -2.92 30.89 22.44
CA GLY A 145 -3.75 32.04 22.11
C GLY A 145 -4.25 32.73 23.37
N LYS A 146 -4.21 34.07 23.41
CA LYS A 146 -4.67 34.88 24.54
C LYS A 146 -5.78 35.83 24.07
N VAL A 147 -6.96 35.73 24.70
CA VAL A 147 -8.11 36.59 24.41
C VAL A 147 -8.62 37.23 25.70
N ALA A 148 -8.84 38.55 25.70
CA ALA A 148 -9.31 39.24 26.90
C ALA A 148 -10.77 38.86 27.24
N ILE A 149 -11.05 38.59 28.52
CA ILE A 149 -12.38 38.28 29.05
C ILE A 149 -12.62 39.03 30.37
N VAL A 150 -13.88 39.10 30.83
CA VAL A 150 -14.26 39.79 32.05
C VAL A 150 -14.79 38.80 33.09
N ALA A 151 -14.38 38.96 34.35
CA ALA A 151 -14.84 38.13 35.45
C ALA A 151 -16.35 38.26 35.67
N GLY A 152 -17.01 37.17 36.07
CA GLY A 152 -18.46 37.14 36.31
C GLY A 152 -19.34 37.19 35.06
N GLN A 153 -18.76 37.10 33.85
CA GLN A 153 -19.50 37.11 32.60
C GLN A 153 -19.62 35.70 31.99
N ASN A 154 -20.71 35.49 31.26
CA ASN A 154 -20.92 34.30 30.44
C ASN A 154 -20.76 34.64 28.96
N TYR A 155 -20.09 33.75 28.23
CA TYR A 155 -19.82 33.91 26.81
C TYR A 155 -20.26 32.70 26.00
N LYS A 156 -20.61 32.95 24.74
CA LYS A 156 -20.67 31.97 23.66
C LYS A 156 -19.44 32.14 22.79
N TRP A 157 -18.81 31.04 22.40
CA TRP A 157 -17.63 31.05 21.55
C TRP A 157 -17.82 30.15 20.34
N TYR A 158 -17.23 30.56 19.22
CA TYR A 158 -17.27 29.85 17.95
C TYR A 158 -15.89 29.89 17.32
N ALA A 159 -15.43 28.79 16.76
CA ALA A 159 -14.14 28.72 16.10
C ALA A 159 -14.27 28.15 14.69
N LEU A 160 -13.51 28.72 13.76
CA LEU A 160 -13.42 28.26 12.38
C LEU A 160 -11.97 28.11 11.93
N SER A 161 -11.70 27.11 11.11
CA SER A 161 -10.39 26.89 10.47
C SER A 161 -10.57 26.33 9.06
N TYR A 162 -9.64 26.60 8.16
CA TYR A 162 -9.50 25.91 6.87
C TYR A 162 -8.60 24.66 6.94
N ASN A 163 -8.25 24.22 8.15
CA ASN A 163 -7.32 23.12 8.43
C ASN A 163 -5.97 23.27 7.71
N ASN A 164 -5.53 24.51 7.53
CA ASN A 164 -4.29 24.84 6.84
C ASN A 164 -3.75 26.19 7.38
N THR A 165 -2.75 26.75 6.72
CA THR A 165 -2.10 28.01 7.11
C THR A 165 -2.83 29.27 6.65
N ASP A 166 -3.96 29.14 5.95
CA ASP A 166 -4.72 30.27 5.41
C ASP A 166 -5.56 30.93 6.50
N ASP A 167 -5.74 32.25 6.40
CA ASP A 167 -6.59 32.99 7.32
C ASP A 167 -8.07 32.76 7.01
N VAL A 168 -8.87 32.56 8.06
CA VAL A 168 -10.33 32.56 7.97
C VAL A 168 -10.83 34.01 7.98
N PRO A 169 -11.76 34.39 7.07
CA PRO A 169 -12.34 35.73 7.05
C PRO A 169 -13.02 36.10 8.37
N ASP A 170 -13.08 37.41 8.65
CA ASP A 170 -13.82 37.93 9.81
C ASP A 170 -15.32 38.07 9.51
N VAL A 171 -16.13 38.23 10.55
CA VAL A 171 -17.54 38.64 10.40
C VAL A 171 -17.63 40.15 10.17
N THR A 172 -18.54 40.56 9.29
CA THR A 172 -19.00 41.95 9.29
C THR A 172 -19.84 42.19 10.53
N SER A 173 -19.68 43.35 11.20
CA SER A 173 -20.40 43.69 12.44
C SER A 173 -21.90 43.40 12.32
N GLY A 174 -22.45 42.62 13.26
CA GLY A 174 -23.86 42.23 13.30
C GLY A 174 -24.26 41.01 12.47
N SER A 175 -23.32 40.33 11.79
CA SER A 175 -23.59 39.11 11.01
C SER A 175 -22.98 37.85 11.66
N SER A 176 -23.69 36.72 11.59
CA SER A 176 -23.16 35.37 11.86
C SER A 176 -22.66 34.67 10.60
N ALA A 177 -22.90 35.26 9.43
CA ALA A 177 -22.69 34.63 8.14
C ALA A 177 -21.32 35.01 7.57
N ILE A 178 -20.54 33.99 7.20
CA ILE A 178 -19.22 34.16 6.56
C ILE A 178 -19.20 33.37 5.25
N ALA A 179 -18.96 34.07 4.14
CA ALA A 179 -18.69 33.42 2.85
C ALA A 179 -17.31 32.76 2.90
N LEU A 180 -17.26 31.44 2.67
CA LEU A 180 -16.02 30.68 2.71
C LEU A 180 -15.53 30.34 1.31
N ALA A 181 -14.21 30.35 1.14
CA ALA A 181 -13.56 29.94 -0.10
C ALA A 181 -13.82 28.45 -0.38
N GLY A 182 -13.99 28.10 -1.66
CA GLY A 182 -14.11 26.71 -2.08
C GLY A 182 -12.79 25.94 -2.03
N GLY A 183 -12.89 24.62 -2.05
CA GLY A 183 -11.72 23.72 -2.07
C GLY A 183 -10.96 23.67 -0.74
N LYS A 184 -11.58 24.07 0.39
CA LYS A 184 -10.97 24.09 1.72
C LYS A 184 -11.61 23.05 2.64
N ASP A 185 -10.80 22.49 3.54
CA ASP A 185 -11.30 21.66 4.64
C ASP A 185 -11.78 22.55 5.79
N VAL A 186 -13.08 22.85 5.82
CA VAL A 186 -13.62 23.73 6.85
C VAL A 186 -13.88 22.95 8.12
N LEU A 187 -13.27 23.42 9.21
CA LEU A 187 -13.49 22.96 10.57
C LEU A 187 -14.32 23.98 11.35
N HIS A 188 -15.22 23.50 12.20
CA HIS A 188 -16.01 24.33 13.10
C HIS A 188 -16.10 23.73 14.50
N ALA A 189 -16.09 24.60 15.52
CA ALA A 189 -16.37 24.26 16.90
C ALA A 189 -17.19 25.39 17.55
N ALA A 190 -17.98 25.03 18.54
CA ALA A 190 -18.80 25.97 19.30
C ALA A 190 -18.94 25.53 20.74
N GLY A 191 -19.14 26.48 21.64
CA GLY A 191 -19.42 26.19 23.04
C GLY A 191 -19.76 27.43 23.85
N THR A 192 -19.89 27.23 25.15
CA THR A 192 -20.12 28.29 26.14
C THR A 192 -18.97 28.34 27.13
N LEU A 193 -18.79 29.49 27.76
CA LEU A 193 -17.77 29.75 28.77
C LEU A 193 -18.39 30.58 29.90
N SER A 194 -18.43 30.03 31.10
CA SER A 194 -18.83 30.77 32.31
C SER A 194 -17.59 31.19 33.09
N VAL A 195 -17.43 32.49 33.31
CA VAL A 195 -16.26 33.06 33.99
C VAL A 195 -16.61 33.35 35.44
N PRO A 196 -15.95 32.70 36.43
CA PRO A 196 -16.19 32.97 37.84
C PRO A 196 -15.98 34.45 38.22
N LEU A 197 -16.75 34.96 39.17
CA LEU A 197 -16.66 36.35 39.68
C LEU A 197 -15.28 36.67 40.28
N ASN A 198 -14.61 35.66 40.84
CA ASN A 198 -13.29 35.76 41.46
C ASN A 198 -12.17 35.22 40.56
N ALA A 199 -12.43 35.04 39.26
CA ALA A 199 -11.42 34.55 38.33
C ALA A 199 -10.29 35.58 38.17
N THR A 200 -9.05 35.12 38.30
CA THR A 200 -7.84 35.89 38.03
C THR A 200 -6.88 35.08 37.15
N GLY A 201 -6.02 35.76 36.38
CA GLY A 201 -5.02 35.11 35.54
C GLY A 201 -5.55 34.52 34.22
N ALA A 202 -5.13 33.30 33.89
CA ALA A 202 -5.42 32.64 32.61
C ALA A 202 -6.44 31.50 32.79
N LEU A 203 -7.57 31.58 32.09
CA LEU A 203 -8.62 30.56 32.07
C LEU A 203 -8.45 29.66 30.83
N PRO A 204 -8.26 28.34 30.96
CA PRO A 204 -8.04 27.47 29.80
C PRO A 204 -9.33 27.20 29.01
N LEU A 205 -9.23 27.18 27.67
CA LEU A 205 -10.27 26.70 26.76
C LEU A 205 -9.67 25.68 25.78
N GLY A 206 -10.16 24.44 25.85
CA GLY A 206 -9.84 23.39 24.88
C GLY A 206 -10.86 23.34 23.75
N ILE A 207 -10.42 23.42 22.49
CA ILE A 207 -11.27 23.37 21.31
C ILE A 207 -11.15 22.00 20.62
N VAL A 208 -12.28 21.34 20.40
CA VAL A 208 -12.38 20.14 19.54
C VAL A 208 -13.15 20.49 18.28
N PHE A 209 -12.48 20.46 17.14
CA PHE A 209 -13.06 20.78 15.84
C PHE A 209 -13.86 19.63 15.25
N LYS A 210 -14.84 19.94 14.39
CA LYS A 210 -15.53 18.98 13.52
C LYS A 210 -15.44 19.44 12.08
N HIS A 211 -15.25 18.49 11.16
CA HIS A 211 -15.35 18.76 9.73
C HIS A 211 -16.77 19.22 9.36
N LYS A 212 -16.84 20.33 8.65
CA LYS A 212 -18.06 20.89 8.05
C LYS A 212 -18.05 20.82 6.53
N THR A 213 -17.11 20.07 5.96
CA THR A 213 -17.11 19.66 4.55
C THR A 213 -17.08 18.13 4.46
N SER A 214 -17.48 17.60 3.31
CA SER A 214 -17.16 16.24 2.88
C SER A 214 -15.82 16.24 2.18
N ARG A 215 -14.95 15.29 2.54
CA ARG A 215 -13.65 15.08 1.90
C ARG A 215 -13.76 13.98 0.86
N LEU A 216 -13.38 14.27 -0.39
CA LEU A 216 -13.21 13.28 -1.44
C LEU A 216 -11.72 13.02 -1.59
N ALA A 217 -11.27 11.81 -1.33
CA ALA A 217 -9.88 11.41 -1.39
C ALA A 217 -9.62 10.57 -2.63
N ILE A 218 -8.97 11.15 -3.63
CA ILE A 218 -8.58 10.45 -4.86
C ILE A 218 -7.22 9.82 -4.61
N GLU A 219 -7.16 8.49 -4.53
CA GLU A 219 -5.93 7.73 -4.26
C GLU A 219 -5.46 6.98 -5.52
N LEU A 220 -4.21 7.22 -5.91
CA LEU A 220 -3.48 6.41 -6.89
C LEU A 220 -2.54 5.47 -6.12
N ASN A 221 -2.56 4.19 -6.47
CA ASN A 221 -1.75 3.19 -5.80
C ASN A 221 -1.04 2.29 -6.81
N SER A 222 0.28 2.35 -6.86
CA SER A 222 1.15 1.59 -7.77
C SER A 222 1.75 0.34 -7.13
N MET A 223 1.31 -0.08 -5.93
CA MET A 223 1.82 -1.29 -5.29
C MET A 223 1.65 -2.55 -6.15
N GLY A 224 0.56 -2.66 -6.92
CA GLY A 224 0.32 -3.78 -7.83
C GLY A 224 1.14 -3.72 -9.13
N MET A 225 1.87 -2.63 -9.34
CA MET A 225 2.89 -2.49 -10.38
C MET A 225 4.30 -2.55 -9.79
N PHE A 226 4.45 -2.67 -8.47
CA PHE A 226 5.75 -2.86 -7.79
C PHE A 226 6.78 -1.73 -8.00
N GLY A 227 6.32 -0.49 -8.23
CA GLY A 227 7.20 0.66 -8.44
C GLY A 227 6.72 1.90 -7.69
N ASN A 228 7.65 2.76 -7.30
CA ASN A 228 7.38 4.07 -6.70
C ASN A 228 7.02 5.08 -7.80
N MET A 229 5.99 5.89 -7.58
CA MET A 229 5.58 6.92 -8.54
C MET A 229 6.46 8.17 -8.46
N ASN A 230 7.27 8.41 -9.47
CA ASN A 230 8.13 9.60 -9.54
C ASN A 230 7.35 10.82 -10.07
N SER A 231 6.63 10.63 -11.18
CA SER A 231 5.87 11.68 -11.85
C SER A 231 4.70 11.08 -12.63
N ALA A 232 3.70 11.89 -12.90
CA ALA A 232 2.62 11.59 -13.83
C ALA A 232 1.97 12.90 -14.30
N THR A 233 1.22 12.83 -15.39
CA THR A 233 0.19 13.82 -15.71
C THR A 233 -1.14 13.25 -15.26
N VAL A 234 -1.80 13.94 -14.34
CA VAL A 234 -3.09 13.54 -13.79
C VAL A 234 -4.10 14.65 -14.01
N ALA A 235 -5.30 14.28 -14.42
CA ALA A 235 -6.45 15.16 -14.41
C ALA A 235 -7.64 14.44 -13.79
N VAL A 236 -8.44 15.17 -13.01
CA VAL A 236 -9.68 14.68 -12.41
C VAL A 236 -10.84 15.48 -12.96
N THR A 237 -11.88 14.79 -13.41
CA THR A 237 -13.09 15.39 -13.98
C THR A 237 -14.34 14.90 -13.25
N GLY A 238 -15.47 15.59 -13.45
CA GLY A 238 -16.75 15.22 -12.84
C GLY A 238 -16.86 15.51 -11.34
N LEU A 239 -15.92 16.25 -10.77
CA LEU A 239 -16.02 16.77 -9.40
C LEU A 239 -17.07 17.90 -9.36
N ALA A 240 -18.26 17.60 -8.86
CA ALA A 240 -19.32 18.59 -8.64
C ALA A 240 -19.17 19.23 -7.25
N VAL A 241 -18.08 19.95 -7.00
CA VAL A 241 -17.82 20.55 -5.68
C VAL A 241 -18.50 21.92 -5.54
N LYS A 242 -19.16 22.12 -4.41
CA LYS A 242 -19.70 23.41 -3.97
C LYS A 242 -19.04 23.92 -2.71
N SER A 243 -19.04 25.25 -2.57
CA SER A 243 -18.79 26.01 -1.34
C SER A 243 -20.03 26.81 -0.94
N GLY A 244 -19.96 27.63 0.11
CA GLY A 244 -21.07 28.48 0.49
C GLY A 244 -20.78 29.39 1.67
N THR A 245 -21.83 29.96 2.23
CA THR A 245 -21.81 30.80 3.41
C THR A 245 -22.08 29.96 4.65
N ILE A 246 -21.15 29.91 5.59
CA ILE A 246 -21.37 29.27 6.88
C ILE A 246 -22.00 30.26 7.86
N ASP A 247 -23.02 29.82 8.59
CA ASP A 247 -23.45 30.49 9.81
C ASP A 247 -22.57 30.00 10.97
N ILE A 248 -21.82 30.89 11.61
CA ILE A 248 -20.84 30.50 12.63
C ILE A 248 -21.49 30.00 13.93
N PHE A 249 -22.76 30.32 14.18
CA PHE A 249 -23.47 29.90 15.38
C PHE A 249 -23.90 28.45 15.31
N THR A 250 -24.36 28.05 14.13
CA THR A 250 -24.90 26.70 13.87
C THR A 250 -23.88 25.79 13.18
N GLY A 251 -22.88 26.38 12.50
CA GLY A 251 -21.95 25.68 11.62
C GLY A 251 -22.63 25.04 10.41
N GLN A 252 -23.74 25.62 9.94
CA GLN A 252 -24.50 25.15 8.78
C GLN A 252 -24.23 26.03 7.56
N TYR A 253 -24.30 25.44 6.36
CA TYR A 253 -24.09 26.16 5.11
C TYR A 253 -25.40 26.63 4.49
N SER A 254 -25.31 27.78 3.82
CA SER A 254 -26.35 28.38 2.98
C SER A 254 -25.70 28.98 1.72
N ASN A 255 -26.51 29.49 0.79
CA ASN A 255 -26.05 30.19 -0.42
C ASN A 255 -24.99 29.39 -1.21
N LEU A 256 -25.24 28.10 -1.42
CA LEU A 256 -24.26 27.21 -2.05
C LEU A 256 -23.90 27.69 -3.45
N GLN A 257 -22.59 27.71 -3.76
CA GLN A 257 -22.05 28.12 -5.05
C GLN A 257 -21.18 27.01 -5.61
N ASN A 258 -21.22 26.84 -6.94
CA ASN A 258 -20.32 25.94 -7.63
C ASN A 258 -18.87 26.42 -7.49
N HIS A 259 -17.95 25.48 -7.27
CA HIS A 259 -16.53 25.73 -7.24
C HIS A 259 -15.83 24.78 -8.21
N THR A 260 -14.88 25.30 -8.99
CA THR A 260 -14.04 24.46 -9.86
C THR A 260 -12.75 24.19 -9.13
N GLN A 261 -12.53 22.94 -8.71
CA GLN A 261 -11.27 22.51 -8.12
C GLN A 261 -10.45 21.74 -9.16
N THR A 262 -9.26 22.27 -9.46
CA THR A 262 -8.30 21.58 -10.31
C THR A 262 -7.45 20.64 -9.47
N ILE A 263 -7.51 19.34 -9.78
CA ILE A 263 -6.61 18.34 -9.21
C ILE A 263 -5.66 17.87 -10.30
N ASN A 264 -4.38 18.14 -10.10
CA ASN A 264 -3.29 17.70 -10.95
C ASN A 264 -2.25 16.94 -10.13
N TRP A 265 -1.16 16.49 -10.76
CA TRP A 265 -0.11 15.74 -10.07
C TRP A 265 0.47 16.46 -8.83
N ALA A 266 0.62 17.79 -8.87
CA ALA A 266 1.15 18.55 -7.74
C ALA A 266 0.18 18.60 -6.55
N SER A 267 -1.09 18.28 -6.75
CA SER A 267 -2.08 18.15 -5.67
C SER A 267 -1.91 16.85 -4.87
N PHE A 268 -1.17 15.87 -5.37
CA PHE A 268 -1.00 14.57 -4.74
C PHE A 268 0.16 14.57 -3.73
N SER A 269 -0.12 14.10 -2.52
CA SER A 269 0.89 13.83 -1.49
C SER A 269 0.97 12.34 -1.20
N ASN A 270 2.07 11.89 -0.60
CA ASN A 270 2.21 10.49 -0.19
C ASN A 270 1.23 10.19 0.94
N VAL A 271 0.52 9.06 0.84
CA VAL A 271 -0.37 8.60 1.93
C VAL A 271 0.42 8.29 3.19
N GLU A 272 1.64 7.76 3.03
CA GLU A 272 2.52 7.38 4.11
C GLU A 272 3.92 7.98 3.93
N THR A 273 4.47 8.56 5.00
CA THR A 273 5.83 9.10 5.01
C THR A 273 6.86 8.02 4.72
N GLY A 274 7.80 8.29 3.82
CA GLY A 274 8.85 7.35 3.42
C GLY A 274 8.47 6.39 2.29
N PHE A 275 7.20 6.39 1.85
CA PHE A 275 6.73 5.58 0.72
C PHE A 275 6.16 6.45 -0.39
N ASN A 276 6.39 6.04 -1.64
CA ASN A 276 6.05 6.83 -2.83
C ASN A 276 5.21 6.02 -3.86
N ASP A 277 4.65 4.91 -3.43
CA ASP A 277 3.81 3.98 -4.20
C ASP A 277 2.30 4.19 -3.98
N ARG A 278 1.93 5.07 -3.03
CA ARG A 278 0.56 5.49 -2.76
C ARG A 278 0.50 7.00 -2.62
N LYS A 279 -0.36 7.62 -3.41
CA LYS A 279 -0.54 9.08 -3.40
C LYS A 279 -2.01 9.44 -3.37
N VAL A 280 -2.34 10.49 -2.63
CA VAL A 280 -3.71 10.97 -2.46
C VAL A 280 -3.79 12.47 -2.71
N ALA A 281 -4.86 12.89 -3.39
CA ALA A 281 -5.27 14.28 -3.49
C ALA A 281 -6.68 14.44 -2.94
N TYR A 282 -6.98 15.60 -2.37
CA TYR A 282 -8.26 15.86 -1.70
C TYR A 282 -9.08 16.92 -2.41
N ALA A 283 -10.37 16.65 -2.58
CA ALA A 283 -11.38 17.65 -2.89
C ALA A 283 -12.32 17.84 -1.70
N TYR A 284 -12.84 19.05 -1.54
CA TYR A 284 -13.74 19.39 -0.42
C TYR A 284 -15.04 19.98 -0.95
N THR A 285 -16.15 19.50 -0.40
CA THR A 285 -17.46 20.04 -0.76
C THR A 285 -18.45 20.07 0.39
N VAL A 286 -19.38 21.01 0.35
CA VAL A 286 -20.54 21.09 1.25
C VAL A 286 -21.82 20.55 0.61
N ASP A 287 -21.75 20.14 -0.66
CA ASP A 287 -22.86 19.50 -1.35
C ASP A 287 -22.97 18.03 -0.92
N SER A 288 -24.19 17.53 -0.80
CA SER A 288 -24.51 16.13 -0.51
C SER A 288 -25.14 15.40 -1.71
N THR A 289 -25.30 16.08 -2.86
CA THR A 289 -25.76 15.44 -4.08
C THR A 289 -24.74 14.43 -4.62
N THR A 290 -25.24 13.31 -5.13
CA THR A 290 -24.40 12.27 -5.73
C THR A 290 -23.71 12.77 -7.01
N ALA A 291 -22.38 12.70 -7.03
CA ALA A 291 -21.58 12.92 -8.23
C ALA A 291 -21.41 11.58 -8.95
N ASN A 292 -22.05 11.39 -10.10
CA ASN A 292 -22.08 10.10 -10.83
C ASN A 292 -20.94 9.90 -11.83
N SER A 293 -20.09 10.92 -12.04
CA SER A 293 -19.17 10.96 -13.18
C SER A 293 -17.73 11.29 -12.78
N VAL A 294 -17.31 11.00 -11.54
CA VAL A 294 -15.93 11.29 -11.13
C VAL A 294 -15.00 10.34 -11.86
N SER A 295 -14.09 10.89 -12.67
CA SER A 295 -13.12 10.11 -13.46
C SER A 295 -11.73 10.72 -13.32
N VAL A 296 -10.73 9.85 -13.33
CA VAL A 296 -9.32 10.22 -13.27
C VAL A 296 -8.66 9.75 -14.56
N SER A 297 -7.86 10.64 -15.16
CA SER A 297 -7.01 10.30 -16.30
C SER A 297 -5.54 10.36 -15.90
N VAL A 298 -4.75 9.37 -16.32
CA VAL A 298 -3.31 9.32 -16.06
C VAL A 298 -2.54 9.17 -17.37
N ALA A 299 -1.49 9.97 -17.56
CA ALA A 299 -0.54 9.87 -18.66
C ALA A 299 0.90 10.04 -18.15
N SER A 300 1.88 9.59 -18.92
CA SER A 300 3.32 9.70 -18.63
C SER A 300 3.67 9.28 -17.20
N LEU A 301 3.04 8.21 -16.69
CA LEU A 301 3.26 7.71 -15.34
C LEU A 301 4.65 7.08 -15.27
N GLN A 302 5.53 7.66 -14.47
CA GLN A 302 6.88 7.13 -14.25
C GLN A 302 6.94 6.34 -12.94
N LEU A 303 7.24 5.05 -13.06
CA LEU A 303 7.47 4.16 -11.92
C LEU A 303 8.94 3.78 -11.80
N ALA A 304 9.54 4.08 -10.65
CA ALA A 304 10.86 3.57 -10.28
C ALA A 304 10.72 2.21 -9.59
N HIS A 305 11.27 1.18 -10.23
CA HIS A 305 11.39 -0.15 -9.67
C HIS A 305 12.77 -0.30 -9.04
N ALA A 306 12.80 -0.80 -7.81
CA ALA A 306 14.06 -1.16 -7.16
C ALA A 306 14.79 -2.22 -7.99
N ALA A 307 16.12 -2.27 -7.87
CA ALA A 307 16.88 -3.39 -8.40
C ALA A 307 16.36 -4.68 -7.73
N ASP A 308 16.20 -5.73 -8.53
CA ASP A 308 15.69 -7.01 -8.04
C ASP A 308 16.71 -7.79 -7.18
N GLY A 309 17.82 -7.16 -6.78
CA GLY A 309 18.83 -7.75 -5.90
C GLY A 309 19.74 -8.78 -6.58
N VAL A 310 19.81 -8.80 -7.91
CA VAL A 310 20.68 -9.69 -8.69
C VAL A 310 21.91 -8.94 -9.18
N ALA A 311 23.08 -9.59 -9.09
CA ALA A 311 24.35 -9.02 -9.54
C ALA A 311 24.28 -8.65 -11.03
N GLY A 312 24.58 -7.39 -11.35
CA GLY A 312 24.56 -6.85 -12.71
C GLY A 312 23.24 -6.19 -13.13
N GLU A 313 22.19 -6.24 -12.30
CA GLU A 313 20.92 -5.58 -12.59
C GLU A 313 20.73 -4.32 -11.75
N THR A 314 20.29 -3.25 -12.41
CA THR A 314 20.10 -1.92 -11.81
C THR A 314 18.62 -1.60 -11.62
N ALA A 315 18.35 -0.59 -10.80
CA ALA A 315 17.00 -0.03 -10.70
C ALA A 315 16.52 0.46 -12.09
N VAL A 316 15.26 0.20 -12.40
CA VAL A 316 14.66 0.54 -13.70
C VAL A 316 13.56 1.57 -13.50
N THR A 317 13.55 2.62 -14.31
CA THR A 317 12.41 3.54 -14.39
C THR A 317 11.61 3.23 -15.63
N ARG A 318 10.30 3.01 -15.48
CA ARG A 318 9.36 2.78 -16.56
C ARG A 318 8.45 3.96 -16.74
N THR A 319 8.16 4.31 -17.98
CA THR A 319 7.14 5.31 -18.32
C THR A 319 5.96 4.61 -18.96
N PHE A 320 4.77 4.83 -18.42
CA PHE A 320 3.52 4.27 -18.92
C PHE A 320 2.62 5.37 -19.48
N SER A 321 1.91 5.04 -20.55
CA SER A 321 0.79 5.74 -21.16
C SER A 321 1.17 7.11 -21.66
N ALA A 322 1.83 7.17 -22.82
CA ALA A 322 2.15 8.44 -23.48
C ALA A 322 0.90 9.29 -23.74
N THR A 323 -0.24 8.64 -23.97
CA THR A 323 -1.57 9.28 -24.05
C THR A 323 -2.37 9.04 -22.76
N PRO A 324 -3.31 9.95 -22.40
CA PRO A 324 -4.10 9.79 -21.20
C PRO A 324 -4.99 8.54 -21.21
N VAL A 325 -4.78 7.66 -20.22
CA VAL A 325 -5.69 6.56 -19.89
C VAL A 325 -6.78 7.07 -18.96
N ASN A 326 -8.02 7.01 -19.41
CA ASN A 326 -9.18 7.44 -18.63
C ASN A 326 -9.75 6.25 -17.85
N PHE A 327 -9.69 6.32 -16.52
CA PHE A 327 -10.33 5.31 -15.70
C PHE A 327 -11.86 5.42 -15.77
N SER A 328 -12.52 4.27 -15.64
CA SER A 328 -13.98 4.22 -15.56
C SER A 328 -14.52 5.14 -14.48
N ALA A 329 -15.52 5.94 -14.82
CA ALA A 329 -16.14 6.87 -13.90
C ALA A 329 -16.80 6.14 -12.73
N VAL A 330 -16.77 6.77 -11.56
CA VAL A 330 -17.39 6.28 -10.33
C VAL A 330 -18.42 7.25 -9.81
N SER A 331 -19.33 6.72 -8.99
CA SER A 331 -20.34 7.50 -8.29
C SER A 331 -19.99 7.63 -6.82
N VAL A 332 -20.08 8.85 -6.27
CA VAL A 332 -19.85 9.12 -4.85
C VAL A 332 -20.95 10.06 -4.34
N THR A 333 -21.53 9.74 -3.18
CA THR A 333 -22.49 10.62 -2.50
C THR A 333 -21.79 11.27 -1.30
N PRO A 334 -21.35 12.53 -1.40
CA PRO A 334 -20.62 13.18 -0.34
C PRO A 334 -21.49 13.33 0.92
N GLN A 335 -20.85 13.29 2.08
CA GLN A 335 -21.50 13.44 3.38
C GLN A 335 -20.65 14.36 4.24
N ILE A 336 -21.24 15.48 4.69
CA ILE A 336 -20.53 16.44 5.53
C ILE A 336 -19.97 15.73 6.76
N GLY A 337 -18.70 15.98 7.03
CA GLY A 337 -17.99 15.40 8.16
C GLY A 337 -17.39 14.01 7.89
N LYS A 338 -17.58 13.45 6.69
CA LYS A 338 -17.01 12.14 6.30
C LYS A 338 -15.98 12.27 5.19
N THR A 339 -15.17 11.23 5.07
CA THR A 339 -14.27 11.04 3.93
C THR A 339 -14.73 9.89 3.04
N HIS A 340 -14.73 10.13 1.74
CA HIS A 340 -14.99 9.14 0.69
C HIS A 340 -13.73 8.97 -0.14
N ARG A 341 -13.14 7.78 -0.10
CA ARG A 341 -11.97 7.43 -0.90
C ARG A 341 -12.39 6.84 -2.23
N ILE A 342 -11.79 7.33 -3.29
CA ILE A 342 -11.82 6.77 -4.64
C ILE A 342 -10.43 6.22 -4.92
N LEU A 343 -10.29 4.90 -4.88
CA LEU A 343 -9.02 4.20 -5.01
C LEU A 343 -8.86 3.64 -6.42
N TYR A 344 -7.75 3.99 -7.06
CA TYR A 344 -7.28 3.40 -8.31
C TYR A 344 -6.02 2.57 -8.01
N ASN A 345 -6.22 1.27 -7.80
CA ASN A 345 -5.12 0.32 -7.65
C ASN A 345 -4.62 -0.07 -9.03
N LEU A 346 -3.44 0.43 -9.40
CA LEU A 346 -2.77 0.08 -10.63
C LEU A 346 -2.11 -1.29 -10.49
N VAL A 347 -2.24 -2.11 -11.52
CA VAL A 347 -1.77 -3.49 -11.53
C VAL A 347 -1.01 -3.76 -12.82
N GLU A 348 0.13 -4.44 -12.73
CA GLU A 348 0.88 -4.87 -13.92
C GLU A 348 -0.02 -5.64 -14.89
N SER A 349 0.03 -5.31 -16.19
CA SER A 349 -0.76 -5.99 -17.22
C SER A 349 -0.31 -7.43 -17.47
N ALA A 350 -1.26 -8.31 -17.76
CA ALA A 350 -0.98 -9.71 -18.09
C ALA A 350 -0.72 -9.94 -19.59
N LEU A 351 0.01 -11.02 -19.89
CA LEU A 351 0.22 -11.55 -21.24
C LEU A 351 -0.78 -12.67 -21.53
N SER A 352 -1.60 -12.50 -22.57
CA SER A 352 -2.61 -13.49 -22.97
C SER A 352 -2.01 -14.45 -23.98
N THR A 353 -2.11 -15.76 -23.75
CA THR A 353 -1.64 -16.79 -24.68
C THR A 353 -2.47 -16.85 -25.96
N VAL A 354 -1.85 -17.30 -27.06
CA VAL A 354 -2.58 -17.69 -28.28
C VAL A 354 -3.31 -19.02 -28.05
N THR A 355 -2.61 -20.00 -27.48
CA THR A 355 -3.18 -21.31 -27.13
C THR A 355 -4.08 -21.19 -25.90
N ASN A 356 -5.25 -21.79 -25.96
CA ASN A 356 -6.22 -21.78 -24.87
C ASN A 356 -5.85 -22.75 -23.74
N SER A 357 -6.40 -22.49 -22.56
CA SER A 357 -6.53 -23.48 -21.49
C SER A 357 -7.37 -24.68 -21.94
N ASN A 358 -7.41 -25.74 -21.13
CA ASN A 358 -8.34 -26.86 -21.31
C ASN A 358 -9.81 -26.44 -21.33
N SER A 359 -10.14 -25.32 -20.66
CA SER A 359 -11.47 -24.74 -20.61
C SER A 359 -11.81 -23.86 -21.81
N GLY A 360 -10.93 -23.77 -22.81
CA GLY A 360 -11.18 -23.08 -24.07
C GLY A 360 -10.99 -21.55 -24.01
N GLN A 361 -10.25 -21.02 -23.03
CA GLN A 361 -10.01 -19.58 -22.88
C GLN A 361 -8.51 -19.25 -22.90
N PRO A 362 -8.10 -18.09 -23.43
CA PRO A 362 -6.72 -17.61 -23.29
C PRO A 362 -6.34 -17.44 -21.83
N VAL A 363 -5.14 -17.88 -21.47
CA VAL A 363 -4.63 -17.72 -20.10
C VAL A 363 -3.82 -16.42 -20.03
N ARG A 364 -4.11 -15.61 -19.01
CA ARG A 364 -3.49 -14.30 -18.80
C ARG A 364 -2.38 -14.41 -17.75
N TRP A 365 -1.15 -14.58 -18.20
CA TRP A 365 0.04 -14.81 -17.38
C TRP A 365 0.68 -13.51 -16.89
N SER A 366 1.33 -13.55 -15.72
CA SER A 366 2.24 -12.49 -15.29
C SER A 366 3.42 -12.37 -16.27
N ARG A 367 4.00 -11.17 -16.39
CA ARG A 367 5.21 -10.93 -17.21
C ARG A 367 6.49 -11.40 -16.51
N SER A 368 6.39 -11.48 -15.18
CA SER A 368 7.35 -11.90 -14.18
C SER A 368 7.20 -13.27 -13.51
N ASN A 369 8.28 -13.91 -13.05
CA ASN A 369 8.16 -14.90 -11.96
C ASN A 369 7.93 -14.17 -10.64
N LEU A 370 7.18 -14.82 -9.74
CA LEU A 370 6.99 -14.34 -8.38
C LEU A 370 8.27 -14.50 -7.57
N TYR A 371 8.58 -13.50 -6.75
CA TYR A 371 9.60 -13.58 -5.71
C TYR A 371 9.11 -12.96 -4.40
N PHE A 372 9.72 -13.38 -3.30
CA PHE A 372 9.40 -12.92 -1.96
C PHE A 372 10.47 -11.94 -1.42
N ALA A 373 10.10 -10.66 -1.36
CA ALA A 373 10.92 -9.59 -0.81
C ALA A 373 10.66 -9.42 0.70
N ALA A 374 11.25 -10.31 1.51
CA ALA A 374 11.12 -10.31 2.97
C ALA A 374 11.46 -8.93 3.58
N GLY A 375 10.71 -8.53 4.62
CA GLY A 375 10.92 -7.26 5.33
C GLY A 375 10.45 -6.01 4.57
N THR A 376 9.85 -6.16 3.39
CA THR A 376 9.22 -5.04 2.67
C THR A 376 7.71 -5.00 2.89
N ARG A 377 7.10 -3.81 2.79
CA ARG A 377 5.64 -3.63 2.97
C ARG A 377 4.77 -4.37 1.95
N ASN A 378 5.32 -4.67 0.77
CA ASN A 378 4.66 -5.43 -0.29
C ASN A 378 5.59 -6.61 -0.65
N PRO A 379 5.57 -7.74 0.06
CA PRO A 379 6.60 -8.75 -0.09
C PRO A 379 6.41 -9.66 -1.32
N TYR A 380 5.18 -9.82 -1.84
CA TYR A 380 4.90 -10.66 -3.00
C TYR A 380 4.93 -9.81 -4.28
N ARG A 381 5.97 -9.99 -5.09
CA ARG A 381 6.21 -9.15 -6.27
C ARG A 381 6.64 -9.96 -7.49
N PHE A 382 6.39 -9.40 -8.66
CA PHE A 382 7.07 -9.84 -9.87
C PHE A 382 8.39 -9.11 -10.00
N TYR A 383 9.41 -9.80 -10.48
CA TYR A 383 10.67 -9.16 -10.84
C TYR A 383 10.42 -8.08 -11.88
N ALA A 384 11.08 -6.94 -11.71
CA ALA A 384 11.01 -5.87 -12.68
C ALA A 384 11.43 -6.39 -14.05
N THR A 385 12.54 -7.12 -14.13
CA THR A 385 13.03 -7.70 -15.39
C THR A 385 12.77 -9.21 -15.45
N ASN A 386 12.26 -9.70 -16.58
CA ASN A 386 12.12 -11.15 -16.80
C ASN A 386 13.46 -11.70 -17.32
N ALA A 387 14.23 -12.40 -16.49
CA ALA A 387 15.55 -12.93 -16.86
C ALA A 387 15.81 -14.29 -16.22
N GLN A 388 16.79 -15.05 -16.75
CA GLN A 388 17.25 -16.29 -16.11
C GLN A 388 17.97 -15.97 -14.80
N ARG A 389 17.56 -16.62 -13.71
CA ARG A 389 18.06 -16.34 -12.36
C ARG A 389 18.07 -17.57 -11.45
N SER A 390 19.05 -17.60 -10.55
CA SER A 390 19.19 -18.58 -9.47
C SER A 390 18.90 -17.96 -8.09
N ASP A 391 17.84 -17.17 -7.96
CA ASP A 391 17.47 -16.48 -6.70
C ASP A 391 16.56 -17.33 -5.80
N ALA A 392 17.02 -17.69 -4.60
CA ALA A 392 16.30 -18.50 -3.61
C ALA A 392 14.93 -17.92 -3.24
N LYS A 393 14.76 -16.60 -3.34
CA LYS A 393 13.50 -15.90 -3.05
C LYS A 393 12.38 -16.23 -4.04
N SER A 394 12.69 -16.96 -5.12
CA SER A 394 11.73 -17.37 -6.14
C SER A 394 11.43 -18.87 -6.16
N TYR A 395 12.03 -19.68 -5.28
CA TYR A 395 11.83 -21.14 -5.24
C TYR A 395 10.91 -21.55 -4.09
N PHE A 396 9.67 -21.89 -4.43
CA PHE A 396 8.63 -22.26 -3.47
C PHE A 396 8.45 -23.78 -3.46
N ALA A 397 8.22 -24.34 -2.27
CA ALA A 397 7.65 -25.68 -2.19
C ALA A 397 6.17 -25.63 -2.57
N TYR A 398 5.61 -26.78 -2.93
CA TYR A 398 4.20 -26.80 -3.30
C TYR A 398 3.29 -26.37 -2.13
N GLY A 399 2.41 -25.39 -2.40
CA GLY A 399 1.46 -24.83 -1.44
C GLY A 399 2.10 -23.93 -0.38
N ALA A 400 3.40 -23.66 -0.47
CA ALA A 400 4.10 -22.81 0.48
C ALA A 400 3.82 -21.33 0.21
N LEU A 401 3.60 -20.58 1.28
CA LEU A 401 3.43 -19.14 1.19
C LEU A 401 4.77 -18.41 1.02
N THR A 402 5.85 -18.93 1.60
CA THR A 402 7.20 -18.35 1.47
C THR A 402 8.18 -19.32 0.82
N PRO A 403 9.24 -18.83 0.15
CA PRO A 403 10.22 -19.68 -0.52
C PRO A 403 10.94 -20.61 0.47
N GLY A 404 11.32 -21.80 -0.01
CA GLY A 404 12.07 -22.80 0.78
C GLY A 404 11.33 -23.43 1.96
N GLN A 405 10.11 -23.01 2.29
CA GLN A 405 9.31 -23.59 3.38
C GLN A 405 8.42 -24.71 2.88
N PHE A 406 8.34 -25.80 3.63
CA PHE A 406 7.41 -26.91 3.35
C PHE A 406 6.20 -26.81 4.26
N VAL A 407 5.04 -27.17 3.73
CA VAL A 407 3.76 -27.05 4.44
C VAL A 407 3.02 -28.39 4.43
N ASN A 408 2.18 -28.58 5.43
CA ASN A 408 1.24 -29.69 5.45
C ASN A 408 0.04 -29.40 4.52
N ALA A 409 -0.75 -30.43 4.23
CA ALA A 409 -1.90 -30.29 3.32
C ALA A 409 -2.94 -29.26 3.81
N ALA A 410 -3.13 -29.15 5.13
CA ALA A 410 -4.10 -28.24 5.73
C ALA A 410 -3.67 -26.77 5.69
N SER A 411 -2.37 -26.49 5.56
CA SER A 411 -1.79 -25.13 5.59
C SER A 411 -1.37 -24.63 4.22
N ARG A 412 -1.78 -25.32 3.14
CA ARG A 412 -1.45 -24.89 1.78
C ARG A 412 -2.11 -23.56 1.47
N GLN A 413 -1.33 -22.66 0.87
CA GLN A 413 -1.78 -21.34 0.45
C GLN A 413 -1.28 -21.05 -0.97
N ASP A 414 -1.91 -20.05 -1.60
CA ASP A 414 -1.51 -19.54 -2.90
C ASP A 414 -0.68 -18.25 -2.72
N PRO A 415 0.65 -18.28 -2.97
CA PRO A 415 1.47 -17.08 -2.86
C PRO A 415 1.17 -16.04 -3.94
N CYS A 416 0.63 -16.44 -5.11
CA CYS A 416 0.15 -15.48 -6.10
C CYS A 416 -1.08 -14.72 -5.61
N ALA A 417 -1.96 -15.35 -4.82
CA ALA A 417 -3.13 -14.68 -4.25
C ALA A 417 -2.77 -13.58 -3.24
N GLN A 418 -1.53 -13.57 -2.75
CA GLN A 418 -1.00 -12.53 -1.86
C GLN A 418 -0.39 -11.34 -2.60
N VAL A 419 -0.19 -11.44 -3.91
CA VAL A 419 0.29 -10.31 -4.73
C VAL A 419 -0.73 -9.19 -4.65
N TYR A 420 -0.27 -7.98 -4.32
CA TYR A 420 -1.16 -6.83 -4.20
C TYR A 420 -1.72 -6.38 -5.57
N PRO A 421 -3.01 -5.99 -5.66
CA PRO A 421 -4.06 -6.20 -4.68
C PRO A 421 -4.40 -7.70 -4.55
N GLN A 422 -4.60 -8.16 -3.32
CA GLN A 422 -4.85 -9.59 -3.05
C GLN A 422 -6.05 -10.12 -3.86
N GLY A 423 -5.94 -11.37 -4.31
CA GLY A 423 -6.97 -12.05 -5.08
C GLY A 423 -7.06 -11.67 -6.57
N VAL A 424 -6.23 -10.74 -7.04
CA VAL A 424 -6.14 -10.37 -8.46
C VAL A 424 -5.31 -11.40 -9.27
N TRP A 425 -4.32 -12.01 -8.63
CA TRP A 425 -3.48 -13.06 -9.19
C TRP A 425 -3.74 -14.39 -8.48
N ARG A 426 -3.48 -15.49 -9.15
CA ARG A 426 -3.52 -16.84 -8.59
C ARG A 426 -2.44 -17.72 -9.21
N GLN A 427 -2.09 -18.81 -8.54
CA GLN A 427 -1.25 -19.84 -9.12
C GLN A 427 -2.03 -20.57 -10.23
N PRO A 428 -1.41 -20.89 -11.38
CA PRO A 428 -2.07 -21.58 -12.48
C PRO A 428 -2.58 -22.95 -12.02
N THR A 429 -3.70 -23.37 -12.56
CA THR A 429 -4.21 -24.74 -12.47
C THR A 429 -3.58 -25.59 -13.57
N ALA A 430 -3.72 -26.91 -13.47
CA ALA A 430 -3.33 -27.84 -14.51
C ALA A 430 -4.06 -27.60 -15.85
N ASP A 431 -5.24 -26.98 -15.81
CA ASP A 431 -6.00 -26.60 -17.00
C ASP A 431 -5.42 -25.35 -17.67
N ASP A 432 -4.92 -24.39 -16.89
CA ASP A 432 -4.21 -23.23 -17.42
C ASP A 432 -2.92 -23.66 -18.13
N LEU A 433 -2.23 -24.66 -17.60
CA LEU A 433 -0.96 -25.13 -18.18
C LEU A 433 -1.08 -25.69 -19.61
N TYR A 434 -2.27 -26.04 -20.10
CA TYR A 434 -2.46 -26.40 -21.51
C TYR A 434 -2.10 -25.25 -22.45
N SER A 435 -2.23 -24.00 -22.01
CA SER A 435 -1.88 -22.84 -22.84
C SER A 435 -0.38 -22.77 -23.19
N ILE A 436 0.45 -23.56 -22.52
CA ILE A 436 1.91 -23.60 -22.67
C ILE A 436 2.45 -25.04 -22.70
N SER A 437 1.62 -26.05 -22.93
CA SER A 437 2.08 -27.46 -22.97
C SER A 437 1.28 -28.32 -23.93
N ASN A 438 1.91 -29.35 -24.49
CA ASN A 438 1.32 -30.22 -25.51
C ASN A 438 0.93 -31.63 -25.00
N GLY A 439 0.96 -31.88 -23.68
CA GLY A 439 0.61 -33.19 -23.12
C GLY A 439 0.81 -33.35 -21.61
N GLN A 440 0.57 -34.56 -21.11
CA GLN A 440 0.89 -35.00 -19.74
C GLN A 440 2.08 -35.96 -19.75
N GLY A 441 2.96 -35.83 -18.76
CA GLY A 441 4.04 -36.78 -18.48
C GLY A 441 3.98 -37.22 -17.02
N LEU A 442 3.81 -38.52 -16.77
CA LEU A 442 3.89 -39.09 -15.41
C LEU A 442 5.33 -39.48 -15.04
N LEU A 443 6.12 -39.80 -16.07
CA LEU A 443 7.53 -40.16 -16.07
C LEU A 443 8.05 -39.78 -17.47
N SER A 444 8.72 -38.62 -17.61
CA SER A 444 9.19 -38.14 -18.92
C SER A 444 10.23 -39.06 -19.59
N THR A 445 10.64 -40.14 -18.93
CA THR A 445 11.71 -41.06 -19.33
C THR A 445 11.27 -42.40 -19.93
N LEU A 446 10.02 -42.86 -19.73
CA LEU A 446 9.65 -44.25 -20.12
C LEU A 446 8.95 -44.39 -21.48
N LEU A 447 8.20 -43.37 -21.93
CA LEU A 447 7.56 -43.36 -23.25
C LEU A 447 8.30 -42.47 -24.26
N SER A 448 9.14 -41.55 -23.78
CA SER A 448 10.06 -40.77 -24.61
C SER A 448 11.16 -41.64 -25.22
N SER A 449 11.63 -42.66 -24.50
CA SER A 449 12.70 -43.55 -24.94
C SER A 449 12.30 -44.43 -26.14
N VAL A 450 11.01 -44.78 -26.28
CA VAL A 450 10.52 -45.52 -27.47
C VAL A 450 10.22 -44.57 -28.64
N GLY A 451 9.64 -43.40 -28.37
CA GLY A 451 9.36 -42.39 -29.40
C GLY A 451 10.61 -41.71 -29.97
N GLN A 452 11.64 -41.47 -29.13
CA GLN A 452 12.94 -40.93 -29.54
C GLN A 452 13.76 -41.96 -30.33
N LEU A 453 13.61 -43.26 -30.06
CA LEU A 453 14.23 -44.30 -30.90
C LEU A 453 13.68 -44.30 -32.35
N LEU A 454 12.44 -43.82 -32.53
CA LEU A 454 11.77 -43.68 -33.83
C LEU A 454 11.78 -42.23 -34.37
N GLY A 455 12.50 -41.31 -33.73
CA GLY A 455 12.62 -39.92 -34.17
C GLY A 455 11.35 -39.07 -34.05
N ALA A 456 10.41 -39.38 -33.15
CA ALA A 456 9.19 -38.58 -32.98
C ALA A 456 9.50 -37.20 -32.37
N ARG A 457 9.13 -36.12 -33.09
CA ARG A 457 9.23 -34.73 -32.61
C ARG A 457 8.04 -34.40 -31.71
N ASP A 458 8.31 -34.01 -30.47
CA ASP A 458 7.31 -33.71 -29.43
C ASP A 458 7.29 -32.20 -29.10
N GLU A 459 7.13 -31.39 -30.14
CA GLU A 459 7.20 -29.93 -30.07
C GLU A 459 5.92 -29.31 -29.51
N THR A 460 6.07 -28.32 -28.62
CA THR A 460 4.95 -27.53 -28.14
C THR A 460 4.54 -26.50 -29.20
N GLN A 461 3.25 -26.46 -29.52
CA GLN A 461 2.73 -25.49 -30.49
C GLN A 461 2.94 -24.05 -30.03
N GLU A 462 3.04 -23.13 -30.99
CA GLU A 462 3.15 -21.69 -30.74
C GLU A 462 4.31 -21.31 -29.79
N SER A 463 5.40 -22.06 -29.90
CA SER A 463 6.56 -21.87 -29.03
C SER A 463 7.88 -21.87 -29.80
N THR A 464 8.87 -21.16 -29.26
CA THR A 464 10.21 -21.07 -29.84
C THR A 464 11.27 -21.14 -28.74
N PRO A 465 12.36 -21.90 -28.96
CA PRO A 465 13.48 -21.90 -28.03
C PRO A 465 14.28 -20.61 -28.21
N GLY A 466 14.81 -20.09 -27.11
CA GLY A 466 15.68 -18.93 -27.12
C GLY A 466 16.97 -19.18 -26.35
N ASP A 467 18.06 -18.66 -26.89
CA ASP A 467 19.36 -18.58 -26.22
C ASP A 467 19.81 -17.12 -26.26
N GLY A 468 19.42 -16.36 -25.24
CA GLY A 468 19.87 -14.99 -25.12
C GLY A 468 21.29 -15.00 -24.59
N SER A 469 22.29 -14.78 -25.45
CA SER A 469 23.72 -14.83 -25.12
C SER A 469 24.17 -13.93 -23.95
N ALA A 470 23.31 -13.04 -23.46
CA ALA A 470 23.51 -12.22 -22.26
C ALA A 470 22.44 -12.41 -21.15
N THR A 471 21.37 -13.17 -21.38
CA THR A 471 20.18 -13.22 -20.51
C THR A 471 19.69 -14.62 -20.16
N GLY A 472 20.32 -15.65 -20.73
CA GLY A 472 20.01 -17.04 -20.46
C GLY A 472 19.09 -17.71 -21.47
N LYS A 473 18.93 -19.02 -21.31
CA LYS A 473 18.07 -19.88 -22.15
C LYS A 473 16.62 -19.83 -21.67
N TYR A 474 15.68 -19.92 -22.61
CA TYR A 474 14.25 -19.85 -22.32
C TYR A 474 13.39 -20.58 -23.34
N ALA A 475 12.17 -20.91 -22.92
CA ALA A 475 11.05 -21.23 -23.79
C ALA A 475 10.18 -19.97 -23.96
N GLN A 476 9.91 -19.56 -25.19
CA GLN A 476 8.98 -18.48 -25.50
C GLN A 476 7.69 -19.03 -26.08
N TYR A 477 6.56 -18.48 -25.67
CA TYR A 477 5.23 -18.81 -26.19
C TYR A 477 4.58 -17.58 -26.82
N ASN A 478 3.84 -17.76 -27.91
CA ASN A 478 3.17 -16.67 -28.59
C ASN A 478 2.02 -16.09 -27.76
N THR A 479 1.87 -14.77 -27.81
CA THR A 479 0.86 -14.02 -27.08
C THR A 479 0.03 -13.15 -28.00
N THR A 480 -1.22 -12.92 -27.65
CA THR A 480 -2.11 -11.95 -28.33
C THR A 480 -2.01 -10.55 -27.73
N SER A 481 -1.27 -10.38 -26.63
CA SER A 481 -1.04 -9.08 -26.00
C SER A 481 -0.21 -8.16 -26.90
N VAL A 482 -0.63 -6.90 -26.99
CA VAL A 482 0.14 -5.83 -27.65
C VAL A 482 1.42 -5.56 -26.84
N ALA A 483 2.53 -5.33 -27.53
CA ALA A 483 3.79 -4.95 -26.90
C ALA A 483 3.62 -3.60 -26.20
N ASN A 484 3.99 -3.56 -24.92
CA ASN A 484 3.92 -2.36 -24.10
C ASN A 484 5.30 -1.68 -24.07
N SER A 485 5.34 -0.40 -24.44
CA SER A 485 6.56 0.41 -24.52
C SER A 485 7.33 0.55 -23.20
N ALA A 486 6.66 0.40 -22.06
CA ALA A 486 7.24 0.43 -20.72
C ALA A 486 8.05 -0.84 -20.37
N PHE A 487 7.89 -1.91 -21.15
CA PHE A 487 8.57 -3.18 -20.96
C PHE A 487 9.55 -3.46 -22.10
N ASP A 488 10.64 -4.15 -21.79
CA ASP A 488 11.54 -4.67 -22.82
C ASP A 488 10.97 -5.94 -23.46
N ALA A 489 11.66 -6.47 -24.47
CA ALA A 489 11.25 -7.69 -25.16
C ALA A 489 11.13 -8.91 -24.22
N ARG A 490 11.82 -8.93 -23.08
CA ARG A 490 11.79 -10.06 -22.14
C ARG A 490 10.49 -10.11 -21.36
N SER A 491 9.93 -8.95 -21.04
CA SER A 491 8.66 -8.82 -20.33
C SER A 491 7.47 -8.57 -21.27
N ASN A 492 7.69 -8.29 -22.56
CA ASN A 492 6.65 -8.22 -23.59
C ASN A 492 6.32 -9.56 -24.26
N ASN A 493 7.21 -10.54 -24.15
CA ASN A 493 6.96 -11.90 -24.63
C ASN A 493 6.74 -12.84 -23.44
N LEU A 494 5.90 -13.87 -23.62
CA LEU A 494 5.71 -14.88 -22.59
C LEU A 494 6.89 -15.85 -22.60
N ARG A 495 7.94 -15.49 -21.84
CA ARG A 495 9.17 -16.28 -21.70
C ARG A 495 9.25 -16.94 -20.34
N PHE A 496 9.55 -18.23 -20.35
CA PHE A 496 9.91 -19.02 -19.18
C PHE A 496 11.40 -19.35 -19.27
N TYR A 497 12.20 -18.65 -18.47
CA TYR A 497 13.64 -18.86 -18.41
C TYR A 497 13.98 -20.18 -17.69
N TYR A 498 15.05 -20.82 -18.12
CA TYR A 498 15.49 -22.13 -17.64
C TYR A 498 16.19 -22.02 -16.27
N ASN A 499 15.41 -21.65 -15.26
CA ASN A 499 15.87 -21.47 -13.89
C ASN A 499 16.04 -22.80 -13.13
N GLY A 500 15.57 -23.93 -13.67
CA GLY A 500 15.71 -25.23 -13.03
C GLY A 500 14.74 -25.45 -11.86
N GLN A 501 15.04 -26.45 -11.05
CA GLN A 501 14.31 -26.78 -9.82
C GLN A 501 15.28 -27.34 -8.78
N LEU A 502 15.00 -27.11 -7.51
CA LEU A 502 15.81 -27.67 -6.42
C LEU A 502 15.27 -29.04 -5.99
N PRO A 503 16.17 -29.98 -5.64
CA PRO A 503 15.80 -31.28 -5.12
C PRO A 503 15.12 -31.18 -3.73
N ARG A 504 14.54 -32.30 -3.28
CA ARG A 504 13.78 -32.41 -2.01
C ARG A 504 14.66 -32.17 -0.76
N LEU A 505 13.99 -31.81 0.35
CA LEU A 505 14.49 -31.41 1.69
C LEU A 505 15.77 -32.04 2.24
N GLY A 506 16.13 -33.28 1.88
CA GLY A 506 17.33 -33.94 2.42
C GLY A 506 18.66 -33.27 2.06
N VAL A 507 18.64 -32.17 1.30
CA VAL A 507 19.82 -31.52 0.68
C VAL A 507 19.86 -29.99 0.91
N LEU A 508 18.87 -29.39 1.60
CA LEU A 508 18.83 -27.92 1.78
C LEU A 508 19.61 -27.49 3.03
N PRO A 509 20.60 -26.58 2.93
CA PRO A 509 21.34 -26.09 4.08
C PRO A 509 20.49 -25.14 4.96
N ASN A 510 20.85 -25.06 6.25
CA ASN A 510 20.30 -24.04 7.16
C ASN A 510 20.59 -22.64 6.61
N GLY A 511 19.60 -21.74 6.63
CA GLY A 511 19.74 -20.40 6.05
C GLY A 511 19.57 -20.34 4.53
N PHE A 512 18.81 -21.27 3.93
CA PHE A 512 18.53 -21.32 2.49
C PHE A 512 18.13 -19.96 1.86
N LEU A 513 17.38 -19.14 2.59
CA LEU A 513 16.96 -17.81 2.13
C LEU A 513 18.09 -16.77 2.07
N ASP A 514 19.21 -17.04 2.74
CA ASP A 514 20.39 -16.18 2.82
C ASP A 514 21.53 -16.67 1.91
N LEU A 515 21.31 -17.74 1.13
CA LEU A 515 22.31 -18.24 0.19
C LEU A 515 22.53 -17.26 -0.96
N ASP A 516 23.78 -17.11 -1.39
CA ASP A 516 24.12 -16.32 -2.57
C ASP A 516 23.76 -17.07 -3.88
N LEU A 517 23.74 -16.31 -4.98
CA LEU A 517 23.36 -16.80 -6.31
C LEU A 517 24.21 -17.99 -6.79
N SER A 518 25.50 -18.04 -6.41
CA SER A 518 26.43 -19.11 -6.77
C SER A 518 26.17 -20.41 -5.99
N ALA A 519 25.87 -20.31 -4.70
CA ALA A 519 25.53 -21.47 -3.87
C ALA A 519 24.23 -22.13 -4.35
N ILE A 520 23.25 -21.32 -4.76
CA ILE A 520 21.98 -21.82 -5.29
C ILE A 520 22.17 -22.46 -6.67
N ALA A 521 22.95 -21.85 -7.56
CA ALA A 521 23.26 -22.43 -8.87
C ALA A 521 23.89 -23.83 -8.76
N ASN A 522 24.79 -24.03 -7.80
CA ASN A 522 25.38 -25.35 -7.52
C ASN A 522 24.34 -26.37 -7.06
N LEU A 523 23.36 -25.95 -6.27
CA LEU A 523 22.30 -26.82 -5.76
C LEU A 523 21.23 -27.15 -6.82
N LEU A 524 21.00 -26.24 -7.78
CA LEU A 524 20.17 -26.49 -8.97
C LEU A 524 20.81 -27.51 -9.91
N GLY A 525 22.14 -27.67 -9.85
CA GLY A 525 22.90 -28.63 -10.64
C GLY A 525 22.62 -28.51 -12.14
N GLY A 526 22.51 -29.65 -12.81
CA GLY A 526 22.25 -29.71 -14.25
C GLY A 526 20.88 -29.19 -14.70
N SER A 527 19.98 -28.80 -13.78
CA SER A 527 18.67 -28.24 -14.13
C SER A 527 18.72 -26.75 -14.48
N TYR A 528 19.69 -26.02 -13.94
CA TYR A 528 19.88 -24.60 -14.25
C TYR A 528 20.44 -24.46 -15.67
N GLY A 529 19.76 -23.66 -16.50
CA GLY A 529 20.11 -23.47 -17.91
C GLY A 529 19.63 -24.56 -18.86
N SER A 530 18.99 -25.62 -18.36
CA SER A 530 18.47 -26.72 -19.19
C SER A 530 16.94 -26.81 -19.18
N GLN A 531 16.29 -26.46 -18.08
CA GLN A 531 14.84 -26.55 -17.95
C GLN A 531 14.21 -25.41 -17.15
N SER A 532 12.97 -25.03 -17.47
CA SER A 532 12.11 -24.23 -16.60
C SER A 532 11.14 -25.12 -15.85
N ALA A 533 10.91 -24.86 -14.56
CA ALA A 533 9.97 -25.61 -13.73
C ALA A 533 9.04 -24.67 -12.94
N ILE A 534 7.73 -24.89 -13.04
CA ILE A 534 6.72 -24.14 -12.27
C ILE A 534 5.65 -25.03 -11.64
N TRP A 535 5.06 -24.56 -10.55
CA TRP A 535 3.95 -25.25 -9.88
C TRP A 535 2.58 -24.94 -10.47
N ALA A 536 1.70 -25.95 -10.52
CA ALA A 536 0.26 -25.75 -10.59
C ALA A 536 -0.37 -25.77 -9.19
N SER A 537 -1.56 -25.22 -9.02
CA SER A 537 -2.25 -25.11 -7.73
C SER A 537 -2.96 -26.41 -7.33
N ASN A 538 -3.44 -27.19 -8.28
CA ASN A 538 -4.26 -28.38 -8.02
C ASN A 538 -3.48 -29.70 -8.15
N ALA A 539 -3.96 -30.69 -7.39
CA ALA A 539 -3.50 -32.07 -7.45
C ALA A 539 -4.21 -32.84 -8.59
N PRO A 540 -3.54 -33.81 -9.25
CA PRO A 540 -4.21 -34.82 -10.05
C PRO A 540 -5.18 -35.68 -9.22
N ALA A 541 -6.27 -36.11 -9.86
CA ALA A 541 -7.22 -37.05 -9.27
C ALA A 541 -6.56 -38.41 -8.93
N SER A 542 -5.58 -38.84 -9.73
CA SER A 542 -4.76 -40.02 -9.46
C SER A 542 -3.40 -39.92 -10.14
N ILE A 543 -2.32 -40.31 -9.45
CA ILE A 543 -1.02 -40.61 -10.06
C ILE A 543 -0.76 -42.10 -9.84
N LEU A 544 -0.60 -42.87 -10.92
CA LEU A 544 -0.27 -44.32 -10.84
C LEU A 544 -1.27 -45.14 -9.99
N GLY A 545 -2.55 -44.77 -10.00
CA GLY A 545 -3.57 -45.43 -9.16
C GLY A 545 -3.60 -44.95 -7.71
N LEU A 546 -2.66 -44.09 -7.29
CA LEU A 546 -2.68 -43.44 -5.98
C LEU A 546 -3.52 -42.16 -6.06
N VAL A 547 -4.66 -42.17 -5.38
CA VAL A 547 -5.58 -41.03 -5.30
C VAL A 547 -4.99 -39.97 -4.38
N ASN A 548 -5.01 -38.70 -4.81
CA ASN A 548 -4.66 -37.51 -4.01
C ASN A 548 -3.22 -37.38 -3.45
N LEU A 549 -2.24 -38.17 -3.89
CA LEU A 549 -0.84 -38.08 -3.44
C LEU A 549 0.08 -37.29 -4.39
N GLY A 550 -0.48 -36.69 -5.43
CA GLY A 550 0.25 -35.99 -6.47
C GLY A 550 0.04 -34.48 -6.49
N VAL A 551 0.90 -33.78 -7.24
CA VAL A 551 0.70 -32.38 -7.65
C VAL A 551 1.09 -32.22 -9.11
N TRP A 552 0.41 -31.32 -9.83
CA TRP A 552 0.83 -30.93 -11.18
C TRP A 552 1.88 -29.83 -11.14
N GLY A 553 2.85 -29.93 -12.04
CA GLY A 553 3.75 -28.84 -12.40
C GLY A 553 3.88 -28.77 -13.92
N HIS A 554 4.72 -27.85 -14.37
CA HIS A 554 5.12 -27.72 -15.76
C HIS A 554 6.64 -27.75 -15.85
N LEU A 555 7.16 -28.53 -16.80
CA LEU A 555 8.57 -28.55 -17.18
C LEU A 555 8.67 -28.20 -18.67
N ALA A 556 9.58 -27.30 -19.01
CA ALA A 556 9.96 -27.05 -20.40
C ALA A 556 11.48 -27.07 -20.59
N SER A 557 11.93 -27.62 -21.71
CA SER A 557 13.33 -27.71 -22.12
C SER A 557 13.45 -27.45 -23.63
N THR A 558 14.66 -27.10 -24.07
CA THR A 558 15.00 -27.11 -25.49
C THR A 558 15.51 -28.49 -25.85
N GLU A 559 14.85 -29.15 -26.80
CA GLU A 559 15.19 -30.48 -27.29
C GLU A 559 15.57 -30.43 -28.77
N GLN A 560 16.23 -31.47 -29.24
CA GLN A 560 16.49 -31.68 -30.66
C GLN A 560 16.04 -33.10 -31.04
N GLN A 561 15.51 -33.26 -32.26
CA GLN A 561 15.14 -34.58 -32.74
C GLN A 561 16.40 -35.44 -32.87
N GLU A 562 16.37 -36.63 -32.29
CA GLU A 562 17.44 -37.62 -32.39
C GLU A 562 16.96 -38.83 -33.19
N VAL A 563 17.83 -39.33 -34.07
CA VAL A 563 17.64 -40.60 -34.78
C VAL A 563 18.87 -41.44 -34.51
N LEU A 564 18.69 -42.60 -33.88
CA LEU A 564 19.80 -43.47 -33.45
C LEU A 564 20.84 -42.74 -32.56
N GLY A 565 20.39 -41.77 -31.75
CA GLY A 565 21.25 -40.97 -30.87
C GLY A 565 22.02 -39.83 -31.56
N PHE A 566 21.76 -39.59 -32.85
CA PHE A 566 22.33 -38.45 -33.57
C PHE A 566 21.31 -37.32 -33.70
N PRO A 567 21.65 -36.06 -33.35
CA PRO A 567 20.76 -34.93 -33.50
C PRO A 567 20.61 -34.56 -34.99
N THR A 568 19.38 -34.61 -35.51
CA THR A 568 19.10 -34.40 -36.95
C THR A 568 18.13 -33.25 -37.26
N GLY A 569 17.48 -32.66 -36.25
CA GLY A 569 16.45 -31.63 -36.42
C GLY A 569 16.84 -30.23 -35.94
N THR A 570 15.98 -29.22 -36.14
CA THR A 570 16.13 -27.92 -35.49
C THR A 570 15.76 -28.01 -34.00
N PRO A 571 16.40 -27.23 -33.11
CA PRO A 571 15.97 -27.16 -31.72
C PRO A 571 14.51 -26.71 -31.61
N PHE A 572 13.78 -27.29 -30.68
CA PHE A 572 12.38 -26.96 -30.40
C PHE A 572 12.11 -26.95 -28.89
N VAL A 573 11.04 -26.27 -28.48
CA VAL A 573 10.59 -26.32 -27.08
C VAL A 573 9.75 -27.57 -26.88
N ARG A 574 10.13 -28.37 -25.90
CA ARG A 574 9.31 -29.43 -25.36
C ARG A 574 8.77 -28.98 -24.01
N ALA A 575 7.45 -28.96 -23.85
CA ALA A 575 6.83 -28.53 -22.60
C ALA A 575 5.72 -29.49 -22.15
N LYS A 576 5.85 -30.02 -20.94
CA LYS A 576 4.97 -31.05 -20.38
C LYS A 576 4.40 -30.64 -19.04
N ARG A 577 3.16 -31.06 -18.80
CA ARG A 577 2.60 -31.08 -17.45
C ARG A 577 3.07 -32.34 -16.74
N THR A 578 3.71 -32.18 -15.61
CA THR A 578 4.33 -33.29 -14.88
C THR A 578 3.64 -33.52 -13.56
N GLY A 579 3.25 -34.77 -13.30
CA GLY A 579 2.80 -35.18 -11.98
C GLY A 579 4.01 -35.44 -11.07
N GLU A 580 4.03 -34.85 -9.89
CA GLU A 580 5.03 -35.16 -8.86
C GLU A 580 4.34 -35.75 -7.63
N LEU A 581 4.83 -36.87 -7.13
CA LEU A 581 4.37 -37.47 -5.87
C LEU A 581 4.88 -36.68 -4.67
N LEU A 582 3.99 -36.27 -3.79
CA LEU A 582 4.34 -35.66 -2.52
C LEU A 582 4.69 -36.76 -1.51
N VAL A 583 5.84 -36.66 -0.86
CA VAL A 583 6.30 -37.67 0.11
C VAL A 583 6.22 -37.10 1.52
N SER A 584 5.48 -37.76 2.40
CA SER A 584 5.49 -37.44 3.84
C SER A 584 6.87 -37.75 4.42
N ALA A 585 7.46 -36.79 5.12
CA ALA A 585 8.61 -37.09 5.97
C ALA A 585 8.17 -38.07 7.09
N VAL A 586 8.95 -39.12 7.35
CA VAL A 586 8.61 -40.11 8.38
C VAL A 586 8.57 -39.42 9.76
N GLY A 587 7.43 -39.47 10.44
CA GLY A 587 7.25 -38.90 11.79
C GLY A 587 6.88 -37.41 11.84
N ILE A 588 6.69 -36.74 10.70
CA ILE A 588 6.28 -35.33 10.63
C ILE A 588 5.21 -35.20 9.54
N ASP A 589 4.07 -34.58 9.83
CA ASP A 589 2.97 -34.31 8.88
C ASP A 589 3.36 -33.20 7.86
N VAL A 590 4.54 -33.29 7.26
CA VAL A 590 5.07 -32.33 6.29
C VAL A 590 5.31 -33.06 4.97
N LEU A 591 4.69 -32.55 3.91
CA LEU A 591 4.84 -33.08 2.56
C LEU A 591 6.07 -32.46 1.89
N THR A 592 7.06 -33.28 1.62
CA THR A 592 8.26 -32.87 0.88
C THR A 592 7.98 -32.84 -0.63
N SER A 593 8.47 -31.80 -1.30
CA SER A 593 8.40 -31.59 -2.75
C SER A 593 9.72 -31.02 -3.26
N THR A 594 9.90 -30.95 -4.58
CA THR A 594 10.93 -30.07 -5.16
C THR A 594 10.66 -28.60 -4.81
N LEU A 595 11.63 -27.70 -5.00
CA LEU A 595 11.35 -26.27 -5.00
C LEU A 595 11.39 -25.75 -6.44
N LYS A 596 10.34 -25.05 -6.87
CA LYS A 596 10.18 -24.55 -8.24
C LYS A 596 9.83 -23.08 -8.22
N ASN A 597 9.98 -22.43 -9.38
CA ASN A 597 9.45 -21.09 -9.53
C ASN A 597 7.91 -21.09 -9.50
N VAL A 598 7.35 -19.93 -9.17
CA VAL A 598 5.92 -19.66 -9.29
C VAL A 598 5.73 -18.58 -10.34
N ARG A 599 4.88 -18.85 -11.33
CA ARG A 599 4.44 -17.89 -12.34
C ARG A 599 2.93 -17.74 -12.18
N CYS A 600 2.44 -16.52 -12.01
CA CYS A 600 1.05 -16.29 -11.69
C CYS A 600 0.19 -16.10 -12.94
N VAL A 601 -1.10 -16.33 -12.81
CA VAL A 601 -2.13 -16.02 -13.82
C VAL A 601 -3.22 -15.15 -13.21
N ARG A 602 -3.96 -14.41 -14.04
CA ARG A 602 -5.15 -13.65 -13.58
C ARG A 602 -6.20 -14.62 -13.01
N ASN A 603 -6.85 -14.19 -11.93
CA ASN A 603 -7.92 -14.95 -11.25
C ASN A 603 -9.28 -14.84 -11.94
#